data_AF-A0AAW2C9W6-F1
#
_entry.id   AF-A0AAW2C9W6-F1
#
_cell.length_a   1.000
_cell.length_b   1.000
_cell.length_c   1.000
_cell.angle_alpha   90.00
_cell.angle_beta   90.00
_cell.angle_gamma   90.00
#
_symmetry.space_group_name_H-M   'P 1'
#
loop_
_entity.id
_entity.type
_entity.pdbx_description
1 polymer ?
#
loop_
_entity_poly.entity_id
_entity_poly.type
_entity_poly.pdbx_seq_one_letter_code
_entity_poly.pdbx_strand_id
1 'polypeptide(L)'
;MLVGLSGSGLVGFWVVLVSFEFCRRCCDLVEFVKIWPDHNEISLDLIEISSDLVESSGISSNYLSENSKYRRFLFQKLTTISASVTSSQNQDHPPLSLDSLISCSRKDELFGSIKSSLSNCLSETNLHLTVPGLKSKTRGKVRDIYDSGDYLVLVTTDRQSAFDRILASIPFKGQVLNETSLWWFDKTRHITSNAVVSSPDKNVTIAKKCSVFPVEFVVRGYVTGSTDTSLWTVYKKGVRNYCGNVLPDGLVKSQKLPENILTPTTKAAAHDVPVTPDEIVKCGLMTQADYDEASRKALSLFEYGQRIALEHGLILVDTKYEFGKANDGSVVLIDEVHTPDSSRYWIANSYNERFQNGLEPENVDKEFLRLWFKDHCNPYEDGVLPDAPADLVCELAWRYIFLYETITKSKFEMPLMEEPIHDRISQNVARALASLQ
;
A
#
# COMPACT_ATOMS: atom_id res chain seq x y z
N MET A 1 35.81 -10.09 64.14
CA MET A 1 35.36 -8.88 64.86
C MET A 1 33.88 -8.72 64.54
N LEU A 2 32.99 -8.75 65.56
CA LEU A 2 31.54 -8.51 65.43
C LEU A 2 31.26 -7.13 64.78
N VAL A 3 30.13 -6.81 64.12
CA VAL A 3 28.67 -6.83 64.47
C VAL A 3 27.88 -6.67 63.14
N GLY A 4 26.82 -7.45 62.81
CA GLY A 4 25.36 -7.11 62.86
C GLY A 4 24.87 -6.18 61.71
N LEU A 5 23.70 -6.27 61.04
CA LEU A 5 22.42 -7.00 61.15
C LEU A 5 21.66 -6.90 59.80
N SER A 6 20.85 -7.93 59.50
CA SER A 6 19.55 -8.01 58.77
C SER A 6 19.31 -7.35 57.40
N GLY A 7 18.78 -8.12 56.44
CA GLY A 7 17.99 -7.59 55.32
C GLY A 7 17.85 -8.53 54.11
N SER A 8 16.78 -9.32 54.10
CA SER A 8 16.19 -10.17 53.04
C SER A 8 16.27 -9.71 51.57
N GLY A 9 16.39 -10.67 50.65
CA GLY A 9 15.72 -10.60 49.33
C GLY A 9 16.52 -11.05 48.10
N LEU A 10 16.31 -12.30 47.67
CA LEU A 10 16.58 -12.84 46.32
C LEU A 10 15.86 -12.00 45.23
N VAL A 11 16.17 -11.97 43.93
CA VAL A 11 16.46 -13.04 42.96
C VAL A 11 17.11 -12.39 41.73
N GLY A 12 18.14 -13.02 41.17
CA GLY A 12 18.75 -12.64 39.88
C GLY A 12 18.03 -13.25 38.68
N PHE A 13 17.91 -12.47 37.60
CA PHE A 13 17.48 -12.94 36.28
C PHE A 13 18.62 -13.71 35.59
N TRP A 14 18.36 -14.94 35.18
CA TRP A 14 19.15 -15.64 34.17
C TRP A 14 18.36 -15.64 32.85
N VAL A 15 18.97 -15.05 31.82
CA VAL A 15 18.55 -15.15 30.42
C VAL A 15 19.13 -16.45 29.86
N VAL A 16 18.30 -17.31 29.28
CA VAL A 16 18.77 -18.44 28.46
C VAL A 16 18.39 -18.14 27.01
N LEU A 17 19.39 -17.79 26.20
CA LEU A 17 19.34 -17.88 24.76
C LEU A 17 19.41 -19.36 24.37
N VAL A 18 18.54 -19.81 23.46
CA VAL A 18 18.76 -21.04 22.70
C VAL A 18 18.80 -20.66 21.22
N SER A 19 20.01 -20.73 20.66
CA SER A 19 20.26 -20.75 19.21
C SER A 19 19.85 -22.11 18.65
N PHE A 20 19.20 -22.16 17.50
CA PHE A 20 19.10 -23.39 16.71
C PHE A 20 19.63 -23.17 15.30
N GLU A 21 20.64 -23.98 15.00
CA GLU A 21 21.35 -24.09 13.75
C GLU A 21 20.53 -24.91 12.75
N PHE A 22 20.42 -24.38 11.54
CA PHE A 22 19.64 -24.93 10.44
C PHE A 22 20.44 -26.05 9.76
N CYS A 23 19.93 -27.29 9.74
CA CYS A 23 20.48 -28.33 8.86
C CYS A 23 19.35 -29.03 8.08
N ARG A 24 19.49 -28.93 6.75
CA ARG A 24 18.61 -29.44 5.68
C ARG A 24 18.33 -30.93 5.80
N ARG A 25 17.04 -31.32 5.85
CA ARG A 25 16.42 -32.32 4.97
C ARG A 25 14.95 -32.58 5.36
N CYS A 26 14.14 -32.75 4.33
CA CYS A 26 12.75 -33.21 4.30
C CYS A 26 11.65 -32.14 4.44
N CYS A 27 10.81 -32.14 3.41
CA CYS A 27 9.69 -31.27 3.14
C CYS A 27 8.41 -31.71 3.88
N ASP A 28 7.48 -30.76 3.98
CA ASP A 28 6.02 -30.90 4.02
C ASP A 28 5.35 -31.53 5.26
N LEU A 29 4.79 -30.65 6.11
CA LEU A 29 3.47 -30.79 6.73
C LEU A 29 3.11 -29.47 7.44
N VAL A 30 2.43 -28.57 6.72
CA VAL A 30 1.71 -27.43 7.31
C VAL A 30 0.26 -27.88 7.44
N GLU A 31 -0.19 -28.21 8.65
CA GLU A 31 -1.59 -28.53 8.92
C GLU A 31 -2.40 -27.25 9.23
N PHE A 32 -3.57 -27.18 8.58
CA PHE A 32 -4.59 -26.15 8.71
C PHE A 32 -5.23 -26.15 10.10
N VAL A 33 -5.28 -25.00 10.76
CA VAL A 33 -6.26 -24.76 11.82
C VAL A 33 -7.46 -24.04 11.20
N LYS A 34 -8.55 -24.78 10.96
CA LYS A 34 -9.87 -24.21 10.69
C LYS A 34 -10.54 -23.87 12.02
N ILE A 35 -10.80 -22.59 12.26
CA ILE A 35 -11.66 -22.13 13.36
C ILE A 35 -13.04 -21.87 12.76
N TRP A 36 -14.07 -22.58 13.25
CA TRP A 36 -15.47 -22.23 13.04
C TRP A 36 -15.92 -21.34 14.22
N PRO A 37 -16.60 -20.20 13.96
CA PRO A 37 -17.34 -19.51 15.01
C PRO A 37 -18.70 -20.19 15.19
N ASP A 38 -19.30 -19.98 16.36
CA ASP A 38 -20.65 -20.37 16.79
C ASP A 38 -20.76 -21.75 17.45
N HIS A 39 -20.69 -21.76 18.79
CA HIS A 39 -21.84 -22.00 19.66
C HIS A 39 -21.42 -21.95 21.14
N ASN A 40 -22.14 -21.15 21.93
CA ASN A 40 -22.09 -21.15 23.39
C ASN A 40 -22.72 -22.45 23.91
N GLU A 41 -21.90 -23.38 24.40
CA GLU A 41 -22.20 -24.31 25.52
C GLU A 41 -21.04 -25.31 25.68
N ILE A 42 -20.39 -25.33 26.84
CA ILE A 42 -19.33 -26.30 27.15
C ILE A 42 -19.98 -27.47 27.91
N SER A 43 -20.23 -28.57 27.20
CA SER A 43 -20.34 -29.91 27.81
C SER A 43 -18.96 -30.57 27.82
N LEU A 44 -18.51 -31.03 28.99
CA LEU A 44 -17.28 -31.81 29.18
C LEU A 44 -17.60 -33.28 28.95
N ASP A 45 -17.49 -33.74 27.71
CA ASP A 45 -17.47 -35.17 27.40
C ASP A 45 -16.06 -35.63 26.99
N LEU A 46 -15.65 -36.72 27.63
CA LEU A 46 -14.36 -37.39 27.55
C LEU A 46 -13.99 -37.74 26.10
N ILE A 47 -12.90 -37.18 25.59
CA ILE A 47 -12.27 -37.65 24.35
C ILE A 47 -11.43 -38.89 24.68
N GLU A 48 -11.87 -40.06 24.21
CA GLU A 48 -11.06 -41.26 24.07
C GLU A 48 -9.88 -40.99 23.13
N ILE A 49 -8.67 -41.19 23.62
CA ILE A 49 -7.45 -41.18 22.79
C ILE A 49 -7.37 -42.54 22.10
N SER A 50 -7.58 -42.55 20.78
CA SER A 50 -7.29 -43.69 19.90
C SER A 50 -5.80 -44.07 20.01
N SER A 51 -5.53 -45.38 20.05
CA SER A 51 -4.26 -46.03 20.33
C SER A 51 -3.20 -45.96 19.23
N ASP A 52 -3.36 -45.14 18.19
CA ASP A 52 -2.54 -45.23 16.98
C ASP A 52 -1.36 -44.23 16.91
N LEU A 53 -1.08 -43.50 18.00
CA LEU A 53 0.01 -42.51 18.07
C LEU A 53 1.18 -42.91 18.98
N VAL A 54 1.19 -44.15 19.49
CA VAL A 54 2.21 -44.63 20.46
C VAL A 54 3.30 -45.52 19.82
N GLU A 55 3.19 -45.91 18.55
CA GLU A 55 4.16 -46.83 17.93
C GLU A 55 5.32 -46.19 17.16
N SER A 56 5.43 -44.86 17.05
CA SER A 56 6.54 -44.24 16.27
C SER A 56 7.67 -43.59 17.08
N SER A 57 7.64 -43.62 18.42
CA SER A 57 8.65 -42.93 19.24
C SER A 57 9.53 -43.82 20.13
N GLY A 58 9.38 -45.16 20.10
CA GLY A 58 10.37 -46.08 20.71
C GLY A 58 10.60 -45.91 22.22
N ILE A 59 9.58 -45.54 23.01
CA ILE A 59 9.68 -45.44 24.47
C ILE A 59 8.90 -46.60 25.12
N SER A 60 9.62 -47.46 25.84
CA SER A 60 9.08 -48.62 26.56
C SER A 60 8.05 -48.25 27.64
N SER A 61 6.97 -49.03 27.74
CA SER A 61 5.72 -48.79 28.49
C SER A 61 5.80 -48.92 30.03
N ASN A 62 6.94 -48.68 30.68
CA ASN A 62 7.09 -48.90 32.13
C ASN A 62 7.62 -47.68 32.90
N TYR A 63 7.07 -46.50 32.64
CA TYR A 63 7.42 -45.27 33.38
C TYR A 63 6.21 -44.38 33.73
N LEU A 64 5.01 -44.95 33.82
CA LEU A 64 3.77 -44.22 34.14
C LEU A 64 2.92 -44.89 35.23
N SER A 65 3.52 -45.67 36.14
CA SER A 65 2.78 -46.25 37.28
C SER A 65 3.07 -45.61 38.66
N GLU A 66 4.05 -44.70 38.80
CA GLU A 66 4.34 -44.11 40.10
C GLU A 66 4.73 -42.64 39.98
N ASN A 67 3.76 -41.72 40.12
CA ASN A 67 3.91 -40.43 40.81
C ASN A 67 2.65 -39.56 40.68
N SER A 68 1.76 -39.64 41.67
CA SER A 68 0.54 -38.80 41.78
C SER A 68 0.81 -37.30 41.97
N LYS A 69 2.08 -36.88 42.09
CA LYS A 69 2.49 -35.47 42.22
C LYS A 69 2.53 -34.69 40.90
N TYR A 70 2.77 -35.35 39.76
CA TYR A 70 2.90 -34.66 38.47
C TYR A 70 1.56 -34.22 37.87
N ARG A 71 0.48 -35.00 38.06
CA ARG A 71 -0.88 -34.58 37.64
C ARG A 71 -1.36 -33.33 38.37
N ARG A 72 -1.01 -33.17 39.65
CA ARG A 72 -1.40 -32.01 40.45
C ARG A 72 -0.64 -30.74 40.02
N PHE A 73 0.63 -30.88 39.62
CA PHE A 73 1.45 -29.75 39.16
C PHE A 73 0.99 -29.21 37.80
N LEU A 74 0.58 -30.08 36.86
CA LEU A 74 0.01 -29.68 35.57
C LEU A 74 -1.37 -29.03 35.71
N PHE A 75 -2.25 -29.56 36.56
CA PHE A 75 -3.57 -28.95 36.83
C PHE A 75 -3.46 -27.57 37.48
N GLN A 76 -2.49 -27.37 38.37
CA GLN A 76 -2.28 -26.09 39.07
C GLN A 76 -1.63 -25.04 38.16
N LYS A 77 -0.75 -25.43 37.23
CA LYS A 77 -0.21 -24.53 36.20
C LYS A 77 -1.28 -24.10 35.19
N LEU A 78 -2.15 -25.01 34.76
CA LEU A 78 -3.24 -24.69 33.83
C LEU A 78 -4.32 -23.77 34.44
N THR A 79 -4.63 -23.92 35.73
CA THR A 79 -5.53 -23.00 36.46
C THR A 79 -4.89 -21.65 36.80
N THR A 80 -3.56 -21.59 36.96
CA THR A 80 -2.85 -20.30 37.19
C THR A 80 -2.68 -19.51 35.89
N ILE A 81 -2.58 -20.20 34.74
CA ILE A 81 -2.59 -19.56 33.41
C ILE A 81 -3.99 -19.03 33.07
N SER A 82 -5.07 -19.67 33.53
CA SER A 82 -6.43 -19.15 33.32
C SER A 82 -6.85 -18.04 34.31
N ALA A 83 -6.11 -17.83 35.40
CA ALA A 83 -6.43 -16.84 36.44
C ALA A 83 -5.52 -15.60 36.46
N SER A 84 -4.58 -15.49 35.50
CA SER A 84 -3.72 -14.30 35.32
C SER A 84 -3.97 -13.55 34.02
N VAL A 85 -5.00 -13.96 33.25
CA VAL A 85 -5.54 -13.19 32.13
C VAL A 85 -6.84 -12.53 32.58
N THR A 86 -6.74 -11.61 33.53
CA THR A 86 -7.81 -10.64 33.80
C THR A 86 -7.18 -9.32 34.17
N SER A 87 -7.53 -8.29 33.40
CA SER A 87 -7.22 -6.87 33.59
C SER A 87 -5.79 -6.38 33.30
N SER A 88 -5.27 -6.67 32.11
CA SER A 88 -4.61 -5.58 31.38
C SER A 88 -5.71 -4.84 30.63
N GLN A 89 -5.95 -3.59 30.99
CA GLN A 89 -6.81 -2.70 30.23
C GLN A 89 -6.31 -2.69 28.78
N ASN A 90 -6.98 -3.42 27.89
CA ASN A 90 -7.00 -3.06 26.49
C ASN A 90 -7.53 -1.64 26.47
N GLN A 91 -6.69 -0.69 26.08
CA GLN A 91 -7.20 0.55 25.54
C GLN A 91 -7.96 0.13 24.28
N ASP A 92 -9.28 0.01 24.40
CA ASP A 92 -10.20 -0.08 23.28
C ASP A 92 -10.00 1.18 22.44
N HIS A 93 -9.05 1.13 21.51
CA HIS A 93 -9.06 2.05 20.40
C HIS A 93 -10.33 1.75 19.60
N PRO A 94 -11.23 2.74 19.41
CA PRO A 94 -12.44 2.52 18.63
C PRO A 94 -12.05 2.01 17.24
N PRO A 95 -12.85 1.12 16.63
CA PRO A 95 -12.57 0.63 15.30
C PRO A 95 -12.44 1.83 14.34
N LEU A 96 -11.30 1.89 13.63
CA LEU A 96 -11.05 2.80 12.52
C LEU A 96 -12.12 2.56 11.44
N SER A 97 -13.24 3.27 11.48
CA SER A 97 -14.19 3.39 10.38
C SER A 97 -13.88 4.69 9.65
N LEU A 98 -14.19 4.79 8.36
CA LEU A 98 -13.99 6.04 7.64
C LEU A 98 -14.75 7.19 8.33
N ASP A 99 -15.92 6.93 8.90
CA ASP A 99 -16.71 7.91 9.64
C ASP A 99 -16.05 8.35 10.97
N SER A 100 -15.45 7.44 11.74
CA SER A 100 -14.76 7.80 12.99
C SER A 100 -13.45 8.57 12.73
N LEU A 101 -12.82 8.29 11.58
CA LEU A 101 -11.64 8.99 11.06
C LEU A 101 -11.98 10.34 10.42
N ILE A 102 -13.12 10.45 9.76
CA ILE A 102 -13.67 11.70 9.19
C ILE A 102 -14.14 12.64 10.29
N SER A 103 -14.71 12.11 11.39
CA SER A 103 -15.12 12.91 12.56
C SER A 103 -13.97 13.33 13.47
N CYS A 104 -12.71 13.15 13.04
CA CYS A 104 -11.54 13.48 13.84
C CYS A 104 -11.30 14.99 13.87
N SER A 105 -10.92 15.52 15.04
CA SER A 105 -10.46 16.91 15.22
C SER A 105 -9.36 17.32 14.25
N ARG A 106 -8.61 16.34 13.72
CA ARG A 106 -7.61 16.53 12.67
C ARG A 106 -8.18 17.05 11.36
N LYS A 107 -9.36 16.58 10.95
CA LYS A 107 -10.05 17.06 9.74
C LYS A 107 -10.35 18.54 9.89
N ASP A 108 -10.94 18.93 11.02
CA ASP A 108 -11.32 20.33 11.30
C ASP A 108 -10.09 21.25 11.35
N GLU A 109 -8.97 20.79 11.95
CA GLU A 109 -7.70 21.52 11.98
C GLU A 109 -7.20 21.85 10.56
N LEU A 110 -7.33 20.90 9.62
CA LEU A 110 -6.81 21.06 8.26
C LEU A 110 -7.80 21.72 7.32
N PHE A 111 -9.12 21.56 7.54
CA PHE A 111 -10.14 22.03 6.60
C PHE A 111 -10.08 23.53 6.37
N GLY A 112 -9.78 24.32 7.41
CA GLY A 112 -9.58 25.76 7.28
C GLY A 112 -8.42 26.11 6.34
N SER A 113 -7.29 25.40 6.47
CA SER A 113 -6.10 25.58 5.63
C SER A 113 -6.30 25.09 4.20
N ILE A 114 -7.04 23.98 4.03
CA ILE A 114 -7.42 23.46 2.71
C ILE A 114 -8.30 24.47 1.99
N LYS A 115 -9.33 24.99 2.66
CA LYS A 115 -10.24 26.00 2.10
C LYS A 115 -9.52 27.28 1.68
N SER A 116 -8.59 27.78 2.50
CA SER A 116 -7.81 28.98 2.15
C SER A 116 -6.84 28.75 0.99
N SER A 117 -6.51 27.51 0.69
CA SER A 117 -5.53 27.15 -0.36
C SER A 117 -6.17 26.78 -1.71
N LEU A 118 -7.50 26.83 -1.83
CA LEU A 118 -8.22 26.51 -3.08
C LEU A 118 -7.72 27.35 -4.27
N SER A 119 -7.44 28.64 -4.05
CA SER A 119 -6.93 29.55 -5.09
C SER A 119 -5.42 29.45 -5.32
N ASN A 120 -4.70 28.69 -4.51
CA ASN A 120 -3.23 28.59 -4.54
C ASN A 120 -2.74 27.19 -4.93
N CYS A 121 -3.54 26.42 -5.67
CA CYS A 121 -3.13 25.11 -6.15
C CYS A 121 -2.04 25.22 -7.22
N LEU A 122 -1.05 24.33 -7.15
CA LEU A 122 -0.02 24.21 -8.17
C LEU A 122 -0.58 23.47 -9.39
N SER A 123 -1.22 24.18 -10.31
CA SER A 123 -1.83 23.59 -11.51
C SER A 123 -0.86 23.45 -12.69
N GLU A 124 0.18 24.27 -12.74
CA GLU A 124 1.18 24.28 -13.82
C GLU A 124 2.49 24.92 -13.34
N THR A 125 3.62 24.47 -13.90
CA THR A 125 4.93 25.08 -13.68
C THR A 125 5.60 25.49 -14.98
N ASN A 126 6.51 26.46 -14.93
CA ASN A 126 7.30 26.89 -16.09
C ASN A 126 8.81 26.94 -15.78
N LEU A 127 9.35 25.86 -15.20
CA LEU A 127 10.74 25.85 -14.72
C LEU A 127 11.79 26.01 -15.81
N HIS A 128 11.48 25.60 -17.05
CA HIS A 128 12.32 25.87 -18.22
C HIS A 128 12.54 27.37 -18.53
N LEU A 129 11.72 28.26 -17.96
CA LEU A 129 11.88 29.72 -18.09
C LEU A 129 12.61 30.35 -16.90
N THR A 130 12.63 29.68 -15.75
CA THR A 130 13.11 30.24 -14.47
C THR A 130 14.34 29.55 -13.91
N VAL A 131 14.66 28.34 -14.38
CA VAL A 131 15.80 27.54 -13.90
C VAL A 131 16.80 27.32 -15.04
N PRO A 132 18.03 27.85 -14.93
CA PRO A 132 19.09 27.59 -15.91
C PRO A 132 19.36 26.09 -16.08
N GLY A 133 19.49 25.65 -17.33
CA GLY A 133 19.81 24.26 -17.67
C GLY A 133 18.60 23.36 -17.95
N LEU A 134 17.38 23.78 -17.62
CA LEU A 134 16.17 23.05 -18.02
C LEU A 134 15.76 23.42 -19.44
N LYS A 135 15.75 22.43 -20.34
CA LYS A 135 15.63 22.66 -21.79
C LYS A 135 14.22 22.55 -22.34
N SER A 136 13.43 21.64 -21.78
CA SER A 136 12.10 21.31 -22.31
C SER A 136 11.15 20.95 -21.18
N LYS A 137 9.86 21.15 -21.43
CA LYS A 137 8.75 20.75 -20.56
C LYS A 137 7.90 19.71 -21.27
N THR A 138 7.66 18.59 -20.60
CA THR A 138 6.63 17.61 -20.96
C THR A 138 5.53 17.67 -19.90
N ARG A 139 4.31 17.98 -20.32
CA ARG A 139 3.15 18.04 -19.42
C ARG A 139 2.40 16.71 -19.46
N GLY A 140 2.44 15.97 -18.36
CA GLY A 140 1.58 14.81 -18.13
C GLY A 140 0.26 15.21 -17.43
N LYS A 141 -0.58 14.20 -17.17
CA LYS A 141 -1.87 14.40 -16.46
C LYS A 141 -1.66 15.07 -15.09
N VAL A 142 -0.69 14.58 -14.32
CA VAL A 142 -0.41 15.04 -12.94
C VAL A 142 1.00 15.63 -12.78
N ARG A 143 2.00 15.19 -13.56
CA ARG A 143 3.38 15.68 -13.46
C ARG A 143 3.74 16.63 -14.60
N ASP A 144 4.50 17.68 -14.27
CA ASP A 144 5.29 18.44 -15.25
C ASP A 144 6.74 17.92 -15.17
N ILE A 145 7.30 17.52 -16.31
CA ILE A 145 8.61 16.86 -16.40
C ILE A 145 9.57 17.76 -17.17
N TYR A 146 10.76 17.97 -16.62
CA TYR A 146 11.81 18.77 -17.24
C TYR A 146 13.09 17.97 -17.44
N ASP A 147 13.72 18.19 -18.59
CA ASP A 147 15.00 17.60 -18.93
C ASP A 147 16.15 18.56 -18.60
N SER A 148 17.08 18.11 -17.75
CA SER A 148 18.30 18.85 -17.34
C SER A 148 19.59 18.37 -18.01
N GLY A 149 19.51 17.40 -18.93
CA GLY A 149 20.66 16.67 -19.48
C GLY A 149 20.78 15.28 -18.86
N ASP A 150 21.41 15.17 -17.70
CA ASP A 150 21.67 13.87 -17.06
C ASP A 150 20.50 13.39 -16.17
N TYR A 151 19.69 14.34 -15.69
CA TYR A 151 18.56 14.08 -14.79
C TYR A 151 17.23 14.57 -15.37
N LEU A 152 16.15 14.02 -14.84
CA LEU A 152 14.79 14.52 -15.00
C LEU A 152 14.34 15.20 -13.71
N VAL A 153 13.72 16.38 -13.83
CA VAL A 153 13.02 17.04 -12.73
C VAL A 153 11.53 16.76 -12.89
N LEU A 154 10.97 16.01 -11.94
CA LEU A 154 9.58 15.60 -11.91
C LEU A 154 8.84 16.48 -10.90
N VAL A 155 7.99 17.39 -11.38
CA VAL A 155 7.14 18.23 -10.51
C VAL A 155 5.76 17.63 -10.45
N THR A 156 5.35 17.15 -9.28
CA THR A 156 4.01 16.61 -9.05
C THR A 156 3.05 17.74 -8.71
N THR A 157 2.07 17.96 -9.58
CA THR A 157 1.11 19.07 -9.50
C THR A 157 -0.16 18.67 -8.75
N ASP A 158 -0.98 19.67 -8.43
CA ASP A 158 -2.26 19.51 -7.74
C ASP A 158 -3.40 19.10 -8.69
N ARG A 159 -3.11 18.89 -9.98
CA ARG A 159 -4.10 18.49 -10.98
C ARG A 159 -4.70 17.12 -10.63
N GLN A 160 -6.03 17.06 -10.66
CA GLN A 160 -6.79 15.82 -10.57
C GLN A 160 -7.42 15.50 -11.92
N SER A 161 -7.09 14.33 -12.47
CA SER A 161 -7.68 13.85 -13.71
C SER A 161 -8.56 12.62 -13.51
N ALA A 162 -9.63 12.52 -14.31
CA ALA A 162 -10.35 11.30 -14.64
C ALA A 162 -11.04 11.48 -16.00
N PHE A 163 -11.50 10.38 -16.62
CA PHE A 163 -12.11 10.42 -17.96
C PHE A 163 -11.21 11.07 -19.02
N ASP A 164 -9.89 10.90 -18.87
CA ASP A 164 -8.85 11.54 -19.69
C ASP A 164 -8.88 13.07 -19.74
N ARG A 165 -9.50 13.70 -18.74
CA ARG A 165 -9.60 15.15 -18.59
C ARG A 165 -9.11 15.59 -17.22
N ILE A 166 -8.64 16.83 -17.12
CA ILE A 166 -8.37 17.47 -15.82
C ILE A 166 -9.72 17.96 -15.28
N LEU A 167 -10.12 17.46 -14.12
CA LEU A 167 -11.41 17.75 -13.49
C LEU A 167 -11.35 18.92 -12.50
N ALA A 168 -10.25 19.03 -11.77
CA ALA A 168 -10.05 20.05 -10.73
C ALA A 168 -8.56 20.16 -10.37
N SER A 169 -8.22 21.17 -9.58
CA SER A 169 -6.97 21.21 -8.82
C SER A 169 -7.28 21.01 -7.34
N ILE A 170 -6.55 20.11 -6.69
CA ILE A 170 -6.81 19.67 -5.32
C ILE A 170 -5.66 20.17 -4.44
N PRO A 171 -5.92 21.07 -3.47
CA PRO A 171 -4.87 21.64 -2.64
C PRO A 171 -3.97 20.55 -2.04
N PHE A 172 -2.65 20.76 -2.13
CA PHE A 172 -1.62 19.90 -1.53
C PHE A 172 -1.50 18.49 -2.11
N LYS A 173 -2.31 18.12 -3.11
CA LYS A 173 -2.27 16.79 -3.72
C LYS A 173 -0.88 16.46 -4.26
N GLY A 174 -0.22 17.40 -4.92
CA GLY A 174 1.11 17.19 -5.50
C GLY A 174 2.16 16.84 -4.45
N GLN A 175 2.11 17.51 -3.29
CA GLN A 175 2.97 17.23 -2.15
C GLN A 175 2.67 15.85 -1.57
N VAL A 176 1.39 15.56 -1.28
CA VAL A 176 0.95 14.25 -0.77
C VAL A 176 1.49 13.11 -1.64
N LEU A 177 1.31 13.20 -2.96
CA LEU A 177 1.73 12.16 -3.90
C LEU A 177 3.25 11.98 -3.95
N ASN A 178 3.99 13.09 -3.99
CA ASN A 178 5.45 13.06 -4.05
C ASN A 178 6.05 12.50 -2.75
N GLU A 179 5.62 13.00 -1.59
CA GLU A 179 6.13 12.53 -0.30
C GLU A 179 5.73 11.08 0.01
N THR A 180 4.51 10.65 -0.37
CA THR A 180 4.10 9.24 -0.27
C THR A 180 5.01 8.35 -1.11
N SER A 181 5.29 8.76 -2.35
CA SER A 181 6.18 7.99 -3.24
C SER A 181 7.60 7.91 -2.68
N LEU A 182 8.15 9.02 -2.18
CA LEU A 182 9.50 9.05 -1.58
C LEU A 182 9.59 8.14 -0.36
N TRP A 183 8.56 8.12 0.49
CA TRP A 183 8.50 7.22 1.63
C TRP A 183 8.51 5.75 1.18
N TRP A 184 7.72 5.39 0.17
CA TRP A 184 7.72 4.03 -0.36
C TRP A 184 9.01 3.65 -1.07
N PHE A 185 9.60 4.58 -1.82
CA PHE A 185 10.91 4.38 -2.44
C PHE A 185 11.97 4.04 -1.40
N ASP A 186 11.95 4.69 -0.24
CA ASP A 186 12.85 4.36 0.88
C ASP A 186 12.51 3.00 1.52
N LYS A 187 11.23 2.76 1.83
CA LYS A 187 10.80 1.50 2.45
C LYS A 187 11.08 0.27 1.58
N THR A 188 11.14 0.43 0.26
CA THR A 188 11.29 -0.69 -0.69
C THR A 188 12.70 -0.82 -1.29
N ARG A 189 13.69 -0.04 -0.82
CA ARG A 189 15.08 -0.11 -1.32
C ARG A 189 15.71 -1.51 -1.22
N HIS A 190 15.28 -2.29 -0.24
CA HIS A 190 15.74 -3.66 -0.03
C HIS A 190 15.17 -4.67 -1.05
N ILE A 191 14.12 -4.28 -1.80
CA ILE A 191 13.49 -5.09 -2.86
C ILE A 191 14.02 -4.70 -4.24
N THR A 192 14.08 -3.39 -4.51
CA THR A 192 14.59 -2.87 -5.79
C THR A 192 15.20 -1.49 -5.63
N SER A 193 16.22 -1.20 -6.45
CA SER A 193 16.68 0.16 -6.65
C SER A 193 15.62 1.00 -7.38
N ASN A 194 15.72 2.32 -7.22
CA ASN A 194 14.86 3.30 -7.86
C ASN A 194 15.69 4.43 -8.49
N ALA A 195 15.04 5.25 -9.32
CA ALA A 195 15.71 6.32 -10.05
C ALA A 195 15.91 7.62 -9.25
N VAL A 196 15.42 7.72 -8.00
CA VAL A 196 15.46 8.97 -7.22
C VAL A 196 16.90 9.36 -6.87
N VAL A 197 17.22 10.64 -7.09
CA VAL A 197 18.50 11.26 -6.73
C VAL A 197 18.33 12.19 -5.54
N SER A 198 17.32 13.07 -5.59
CA SER A 198 17.01 14.02 -4.52
C SER A 198 15.56 14.52 -4.62
N SER A 199 15.06 15.12 -3.54
CA SER A 199 13.76 15.80 -3.51
C SER A 199 13.95 17.22 -2.97
N PRO A 200 14.29 18.21 -3.82
CA PRO A 200 14.65 19.55 -3.35
C PRO A 200 13.46 20.36 -2.87
N ASP A 201 12.25 19.95 -3.23
CA ASP A 201 10.99 20.54 -2.80
C ASP A 201 9.99 19.42 -2.50
N LYS A 202 8.99 19.72 -1.67
CA LYS A 202 7.91 18.81 -1.29
C LYS A 202 7.11 18.30 -2.49
N ASN A 203 7.05 19.06 -3.58
CA ASN A 203 6.41 18.68 -4.85
C ASN A 203 7.36 18.06 -5.89
N VAL A 204 8.67 17.98 -5.63
CA VAL A 204 9.66 17.71 -6.68
C VAL A 204 10.56 16.54 -6.36
N THR A 205 10.67 15.63 -7.33
CA THR A 205 11.69 14.57 -7.35
C THR A 205 12.64 14.80 -8.51
N ILE A 206 13.96 14.81 -8.26
CA ILE A 206 15.00 14.72 -9.29
C ILE A 206 15.38 13.25 -9.43
N ALA A 207 15.31 12.73 -10.65
CA ALA A 207 15.57 11.32 -10.94
C ALA A 207 16.62 11.15 -12.06
N LYS A 208 17.36 10.04 -12.00
CA LYS A 208 18.24 9.63 -13.11
C LYS A 208 17.39 9.26 -14.33
N LYS A 209 17.90 9.58 -15.52
CA LYS A 209 17.32 9.07 -16.76
C LYS A 209 17.50 7.56 -16.87
N CYS A 210 16.48 6.92 -17.40
CA CYS A 210 16.47 5.50 -17.74
C CYS A 210 15.64 5.29 -19.01
N SER A 211 15.85 4.16 -19.68
CA SER A 211 14.99 3.75 -20.79
C SER A 211 13.74 3.09 -20.23
N VAL A 212 12.60 3.78 -20.29
CA VAL A 212 11.33 3.31 -19.71
C VAL A 212 10.81 2.10 -20.49
N PHE A 213 10.41 1.04 -19.79
CA PHE A 213 9.71 -0.07 -20.43
C PHE A 213 8.28 0.36 -20.78
N PRO A 214 7.80 0.12 -22.02
CA PRO A 214 6.46 0.54 -22.46
C PRO A 214 5.34 -0.38 -21.94
N VAL A 215 5.45 -0.83 -20.68
CA VAL A 215 4.56 -1.77 -20.01
C VAL A 215 4.27 -1.23 -18.61
N GLU A 216 2.99 -1.20 -18.24
CA GLU A 216 2.56 -0.93 -16.88
C GLU A 216 2.28 -2.24 -16.15
N PHE A 217 2.89 -2.41 -14.99
CA PHE A 217 2.79 -3.62 -14.19
C PHE A 217 1.68 -3.43 -13.16
N VAL A 218 0.43 -3.68 -13.57
CA VAL A 218 -0.72 -3.63 -12.66
C VAL A 218 -0.78 -4.93 -11.87
N VAL A 219 -0.64 -4.85 -10.55
CA VAL A 219 -0.77 -5.97 -9.62
C VAL A 219 -2.10 -5.85 -8.87
N ARG A 220 -2.82 -6.96 -8.73
CA ARG A 220 -4.14 -7.00 -8.10
C ARG A 220 -4.22 -8.07 -7.03
N GLY A 221 -4.76 -7.72 -5.87
CA GLY A 221 -5.08 -8.66 -4.79
C GLY A 221 -6.58 -8.90 -4.60
N TYR A 222 -7.44 -8.13 -5.28
CA TYR A 222 -8.88 -8.17 -5.10
C TYR A 222 -9.65 -8.00 -6.42
N VAL A 223 -10.84 -8.59 -6.50
CA VAL A 223 -11.72 -8.57 -7.66
C VAL A 223 -12.58 -7.31 -7.65
N THR A 224 -12.03 -6.16 -8.06
CA THR A 224 -12.76 -4.89 -8.00
C THR A 224 -12.56 -3.98 -9.23
N GLY A 225 -13.07 -2.75 -9.13
CA GLY A 225 -12.94 -1.63 -10.06
C GLY A 225 -14.11 -1.52 -11.05
N SER A 226 -14.28 -0.33 -11.61
CA SER A 226 -15.42 0.06 -12.47
C SER A 226 -15.04 0.35 -13.93
N THR A 227 -13.75 0.31 -14.28
CA THR A 227 -13.26 0.57 -15.65
C THR A 227 -13.30 -0.68 -16.52
N ASP A 228 -13.22 -0.54 -17.84
CA ASP A 228 -13.22 -1.69 -18.76
C ASP A 228 -12.03 -2.64 -18.59
N THR A 229 -10.94 -2.14 -18.02
CA THR A 229 -9.72 -2.88 -17.70
C THR A 229 -9.66 -3.35 -16.24
N SER A 230 -10.72 -3.13 -15.44
CA SER A 230 -10.74 -3.62 -14.06
C SER A 230 -11.08 -5.10 -13.99
N LEU A 231 -10.52 -5.79 -13.00
CA LEU A 231 -10.69 -7.25 -12.86
C LEU A 231 -12.16 -7.63 -12.68
N TRP A 232 -12.94 -6.86 -11.91
CA TRP A 232 -14.37 -7.13 -11.76
C TRP A 232 -15.15 -6.97 -13.06
N THR A 233 -14.89 -5.91 -13.83
CA THR A 233 -15.62 -5.66 -15.08
C THR A 233 -15.37 -6.77 -16.10
N VAL A 234 -14.12 -7.20 -16.29
CA VAL A 234 -13.79 -8.29 -17.22
C VAL A 234 -14.34 -9.62 -16.74
N TYR A 235 -14.26 -9.91 -15.44
CA TYR A 235 -14.78 -11.15 -14.87
C TYR A 235 -16.30 -11.25 -15.00
N LYS A 236 -17.02 -10.15 -14.74
CA LYS A 236 -18.48 -10.04 -14.90
C LYS A 236 -18.92 -10.20 -16.36
N LYS A 237 -18.08 -9.82 -17.33
CA LYS A 237 -18.30 -10.05 -18.77
C LYS A 237 -18.06 -11.52 -19.18
N GLY A 238 -17.70 -12.41 -18.26
CA GLY A 238 -17.46 -13.83 -18.54
C GLY A 238 -16.02 -14.18 -18.90
N VAL A 239 -15.09 -13.23 -18.84
CA VAL A 239 -13.67 -13.50 -19.11
C VAL A 239 -13.08 -14.32 -17.94
N ARG A 240 -12.46 -15.45 -18.27
CA ARG A 240 -11.80 -16.35 -17.30
C ARG A 240 -10.31 -16.54 -17.53
N ASN A 241 -9.79 -16.11 -18.67
CA ASN A 241 -8.35 -15.93 -18.86
C ASN A 241 -8.09 -14.43 -19.06
N TYR A 242 -7.40 -13.80 -18.12
CA TYR A 242 -7.13 -12.38 -18.16
C TYR A 242 -5.63 -12.11 -18.02
N CYS A 243 -5.02 -11.55 -19.07
CA CYS A 243 -3.58 -11.33 -19.16
C CYS A 243 -2.73 -12.60 -18.88
N GLY A 244 -3.24 -13.79 -19.25
CA GLY A 244 -2.57 -15.07 -18.99
C GLY A 244 -2.92 -15.70 -17.65
N ASN A 245 -3.68 -15.04 -16.79
CA ASN A 245 -4.14 -15.60 -15.51
C ASN A 245 -5.46 -16.33 -15.69
N VAL A 246 -5.52 -17.59 -15.26
CA VAL A 246 -6.78 -18.36 -15.19
C VAL A 246 -7.51 -17.98 -13.91
N LEU A 247 -8.69 -17.41 -14.05
CA LEU A 247 -9.54 -16.96 -12.95
C LEU A 247 -10.55 -18.06 -12.60
N PRO A 248 -10.68 -18.45 -11.32
CA PRO A 248 -11.66 -19.46 -10.91
C PRO A 248 -13.09 -18.96 -11.11
N ASP A 249 -14.02 -19.91 -11.25
CA ASP A 249 -15.45 -19.60 -11.22
C ASP A 249 -15.93 -19.22 -9.82
N GLY A 250 -17.06 -18.51 -9.76
CA GLY A 250 -17.70 -18.11 -8.51
C GLY A 250 -17.10 -16.90 -7.80
N LEU A 251 -16.15 -16.18 -8.40
CA LEU A 251 -15.64 -14.93 -7.81
C LEU A 251 -16.74 -13.87 -7.76
N VAL A 252 -16.82 -13.17 -6.63
CA VAL A 252 -17.75 -12.05 -6.43
C VAL A 252 -17.02 -10.71 -6.33
N LYS A 253 -17.76 -9.61 -6.49
CA LYS A 253 -17.17 -8.26 -6.42
C LYS A 253 -16.54 -8.03 -5.05
N SER A 254 -15.37 -7.40 -5.07
CA SER A 254 -14.55 -7.05 -3.91
C SER A 254 -13.94 -8.23 -3.17
N GLN A 255 -14.05 -9.45 -3.69
CA GLN A 255 -13.43 -10.64 -3.11
C GLN A 255 -11.89 -10.57 -3.18
N LYS A 256 -11.21 -10.98 -2.11
CA LYS A 256 -9.76 -11.19 -2.10
C LYS A 256 -9.40 -12.38 -3.01
N LEU A 257 -8.41 -12.19 -3.87
CA LEU A 257 -7.88 -13.26 -4.71
C LEU A 257 -7.09 -14.27 -3.88
N PRO A 258 -7.04 -15.56 -4.29
CA PRO A 258 -6.19 -16.55 -3.64
C PRO A 258 -4.71 -16.15 -3.64
N GLU A 259 -4.26 -15.54 -4.75
CA GLU A 259 -2.90 -15.04 -4.93
C GLU A 259 -2.94 -13.70 -5.69
N ASN A 260 -1.91 -12.87 -5.48
CA ASN A 260 -1.76 -11.63 -6.22
C ASN A 260 -1.43 -11.94 -7.68
N ILE A 261 -2.15 -11.31 -8.61
CA ILE A 261 -1.96 -11.52 -10.04
C ILE A 261 -1.41 -10.27 -10.72
N LEU A 262 -0.62 -10.48 -11.76
CA LEU A 262 -0.14 -9.42 -12.64
C LEU A 262 -1.04 -9.34 -13.87
N THR A 263 -1.56 -8.16 -14.17
CA THR A 263 -2.40 -7.89 -15.35
C THR A 263 -1.80 -6.73 -16.14
N PRO A 264 -0.67 -6.94 -16.83
CA PRO A 264 0.06 -5.84 -17.43
C PRO A 264 -0.74 -5.19 -18.57
N THR A 265 -0.48 -3.92 -18.79
CA THR A 265 -1.05 -3.13 -19.89
C THR A 265 0.07 -2.48 -20.70
N THR A 266 -0.17 -2.28 -22.00
CA THR A 266 0.73 -1.48 -22.84
C THR A 266 0.41 0.00 -22.69
N LYS A 267 1.45 0.83 -22.74
CA LYS A 267 1.33 2.29 -22.69
C LYS A 267 1.00 2.83 -24.09
N ALA A 268 -0.27 2.72 -24.50
CA ALA A 268 -0.73 3.20 -25.80
C ALA A 268 -1.19 4.67 -25.74
N ALA A 269 -1.14 5.37 -26.87
CA ALA A 269 -1.43 6.81 -26.93
C ALA A 269 -2.89 7.19 -26.63
N ALA A 270 -3.84 6.27 -26.80
CA ALA A 270 -5.26 6.50 -26.56
C ALA A 270 -5.69 5.97 -25.18
N HIS A 271 -5.58 4.65 -24.95
CA HIS A 271 -5.95 3.99 -23.71
C HIS A 271 -5.07 2.75 -23.46
N ASP A 272 -4.82 2.43 -22.20
CA ASP A 272 -4.01 1.27 -21.82
C ASP A 272 -4.70 -0.04 -22.23
N VAL A 273 -3.97 -0.90 -22.95
CA VAL A 273 -4.51 -2.16 -23.48
C VAL A 273 -3.96 -3.34 -22.67
N PRO A 274 -4.80 -4.19 -22.07
CA PRO A 274 -4.36 -5.41 -21.40
C PRO A 274 -3.57 -6.31 -22.36
N VAL A 275 -2.44 -6.83 -21.88
CA VAL A 275 -1.52 -7.66 -22.68
C VAL A 275 -1.05 -8.86 -21.86
N THR A 276 -0.73 -9.96 -22.53
CA THR A 276 -0.15 -11.15 -21.89
C THR A 276 1.38 -11.07 -21.82
N PRO A 277 2.03 -11.81 -20.88
CA PRO A 277 3.49 -11.94 -20.85
C PRO A 277 4.11 -12.29 -22.20
N ASP A 278 3.54 -13.28 -22.89
CA ASP A 278 4.05 -13.78 -24.18
C ASP A 278 3.97 -12.71 -25.27
N GLU A 279 2.89 -11.93 -25.30
CA GLU A 279 2.72 -10.82 -26.24
C GLU A 279 3.71 -9.68 -25.98
N ILE A 280 4.02 -9.36 -24.71
CA ILE A 280 5.02 -8.35 -24.36
C ILE A 280 6.37 -8.68 -24.98
N VAL A 281 6.81 -9.94 -24.83
CA VAL A 281 8.11 -10.40 -25.34
C VAL A 281 8.07 -10.51 -26.87
N LYS A 282 7.00 -11.09 -27.43
CA LYS A 282 6.84 -11.26 -28.89
C LYS A 282 6.80 -9.92 -29.64
N CYS A 283 6.20 -8.90 -29.05
CA CYS A 283 6.15 -7.55 -29.61
C CYS A 283 7.44 -6.74 -29.39
N GLY A 284 8.44 -7.31 -28.73
CA GLY A 284 9.72 -6.64 -28.47
C GLY A 284 9.62 -5.48 -27.48
N LEU A 285 8.57 -5.43 -26.66
CA LEU A 285 8.40 -4.38 -25.64
C LEU A 285 9.39 -4.56 -24.50
N MET A 286 9.73 -5.80 -24.17
CA MET A 286 10.74 -6.18 -23.17
C MET A 286 11.41 -7.48 -23.60
N THR A 287 12.63 -7.73 -23.10
CA THR A 287 13.21 -9.07 -23.16
C THR A 287 12.54 -9.97 -22.11
N GLN A 288 12.61 -11.29 -22.30
CA GLN A 288 12.08 -12.24 -21.30
C GLN A 288 12.72 -12.01 -19.92
N ALA A 289 14.04 -11.83 -19.88
CA ALA A 289 14.77 -11.62 -18.63
C ALA A 289 14.34 -10.33 -17.91
N ASP A 290 14.16 -9.23 -18.66
CA ASP A 290 13.68 -7.96 -18.09
C ASP A 290 12.25 -8.08 -17.57
N TYR A 291 11.38 -8.76 -18.31
CA TYR A 291 10.00 -8.97 -17.91
C TYR A 291 9.90 -9.82 -16.64
N ASP A 292 10.65 -10.92 -16.57
CA ASP A 292 10.66 -11.81 -15.40
C ASP A 292 11.20 -11.07 -14.15
N GLU A 293 12.24 -10.25 -14.32
CA GLU A 293 12.78 -9.43 -13.23
C GLU A 293 11.79 -8.37 -12.75
N ALA A 294 11.20 -7.60 -13.68
CA ALA A 294 10.23 -6.56 -13.36
C ALA A 294 8.95 -7.16 -12.74
N SER A 295 8.46 -8.29 -13.25
CA SER A 295 7.28 -8.99 -12.73
C SER A 295 7.50 -9.45 -11.29
N ARG A 296 8.65 -10.08 -11.01
CA ARG A 296 9.01 -10.52 -9.66
C ARG A 296 9.13 -9.33 -8.70
N LYS A 297 9.78 -8.24 -9.13
CA LYS A 297 9.86 -7.00 -8.35
C LYS A 297 8.47 -6.41 -8.07
N ALA A 298 7.60 -6.32 -9.06
CA ALA A 298 6.24 -5.80 -8.93
C ALA A 298 5.42 -6.58 -7.89
N LEU A 299 5.46 -7.92 -7.96
CA LEU A 299 4.76 -8.80 -7.01
C LEU A 299 5.33 -8.64 -5.59
N SER A 300 6.66 -8.66 -5.43
CA SER A 300 7.29 -8.47 -4.11
C SER A 300 7.03 -7.08 -3.51
N LEU A 301 7.06 -6.03 -4.33
CA LEU A 301 6.68 -4.67 -3.90
C LEU A 301 5.22 -4.65 -3.42
N PHE A 302 4.32 -5.33 -4.13
CA PHE A 302 2.90 -5.31 -3.80
C PHE A 302 2.61 -6.08 -2.52
N GLU A 303 3.20 -7.26 -2.36
CA GLU A 303 3.08 -8.06 -1.14
C GLU A 303 3.63 -7.30 0.08
N TYR A 304 4.81 -6.67 -0.05
CA TYR A 304 5.37 -5.82 1.01
C TYR A 304 4.45 -4.63 1.32
N GLY A 305 3.95 -3.96 0.29
CA GLY A 305 3.00 -2.84 0.42
C GLY A 305 1.71 -3.26 1.10
N GLN A 306 1.15 -4.43 0.78
CA GLN A 306 -0.03 -4.99 1.43
C GLN A 306 0.19 -5.23 2.92
N ARG A 307 1.34 -5.81 3.30
CA ARG A 307 1.68 -6.04 4.70
C ARG A 307 1.74 -4.72 5.49
N ILE A 308 2.49 -3.75 5.00
CA ILE A 308 2.65 -2.44 5.66
C ILE A 308 1.32 -1.68 5.70
N ALA A 309 0.55 -1.68 4.61
CA ALA A 309 -0.77 -1.06 4.59
C ALA A 309 -1.69 -1.67 5.65
N LEU A 310 -1.71 -3.00 5.77
CA LEU A 310 -2.54 -3.72 6.74
C LEU A 310 -2.12 -3.40 8.19
N GLU A 311 -0.82 -3.38 8.49
CA GLU A 311 -0.28 -2.93 9.78
C GLU A 311 -0.75 -1.50 10.11
N HIS A 312 -1.02 -0.69 9.09
CA HIS A 312 -1.44 0.69 9.23
C HIS A 312 -2.95 0.90 9.20
N GLY A 313 -3.75 -0.17 9.10
CA GLY A 313 -5.22 -0.12 9.08
C GLY A 313 -5.84 0.03 7.68
N LEU A 314 -5.06 -0.22 6.63
CA LEU A 314 -5.48 -0.10 5.24
C LEU A 314 -5.34 -1.43 4.50
N ILE A 315 -6.11 -1.62 3.43
CA ILE A 315 -5.92 -2.72 2.48
C ILE A 315 -5.41 -2.10 1.18
N LEU A 316 -4.23 -2.51 0.74
CA LEU A 316 -3.73 -2.21 -0.61
C LEU A 316 -4.35 -3.22 -1.60
N VAL A 317 -5.26 -2.71 -2.43
CA VAL A 317 -6.20 -3.52 -3.21
C VAL A 317 -5.61 -3.91 -4.58
N ASP A 318 -5.09 -2.91 -5.27
CA ASP A 318 -4.33 -3.01 -6.51
C ASP A 318 -3.42 -1.80 -6.65
N THR A 319 -2.39 -1.94 -7.48
CA THR A 319 -1.45 -0.84 -7.79
C THR A 319 -0.84 -1.02 -9.17
N LYS A 320 -0.38 0.08 -9.74
CA LYS A 320 0.41 0.12 -10.97
C LYS A 320 1.87 0.46 -10.66
N TYR A 321 2.81 -0.25 -11.28
CA TYR A 321 4.22 0.12 -11.29
C TYR A 321 4.71 0.40 -12.70
N GLU A 322 5.73 1.24 -12.81
CA GLU A 322 6.54 1.40 -14.00
C GLU A 322 8.00 1.10 -13.67
N PHE A 323 8.69 0.49 -14.63
CA PHE A 323 10.12 0.19 -14.52
C PHE A 323 10.87 0.79 -15.70
N GLY A 324 12.15 1.06 -15.48
CA GLY A 324 13.08 1.46 -16.54
C GLY A 324 14.38 0.67 -16.49
N LYS A 325 15.11 0.71 -17.58
CA LYS A 325 16.47 0.18 -17.72
C LYS A 325 17.46 1.31 -17.50
N ALA A 326 18.25 1.25 -16.43
CA ALA A 326 19.32 2.20 -16.17
C ALA A 326 20.51 1.97 -17.12
N ASN A 327 21.44 2.94 -17.18
CA ASN A 327 22.60 2.89 -18.09
C ASN A 327 23.55 1.71 -17.81
N ASP A 328 23.55 1.18 -16.59
CA ASP A 328 24.31 -0.02 -16.20
C ASP A 328 23.59 -1.33 -16.54
N GLY A 329 22.40 -1.25 -17.17
CA GLY A 329 21.58 -2.39 -17.52
C GLY A 329 20.68 -2.91 -16.38
N SER A 330 20.65 -2.27 -15.21
CA SER A 330 19.76 -2.67 -14.12
C SER A 330 18.31 -2.25 -14.36
N VAL A 331 17.36 -3.10 -13.93
CA VAL A 331 15.92 -2.75 -13.90
C VAL A 331 15.64 -1.96 -12.62
N VAL A 332 15.20 -0.71 -12.77
CA VAL A 332 14.95 0.21 -11.65
C VAL A 332 13.48 0.59 -11.59
N LEU A 333 12.96 0.77 -10.38
CA LEU A 333 11.61 1.29 -10.14
C LEU A 333 11.59 2.80 -10.41
N ILE A 334 10.57 3.24 -11.13
CA ILE A 334 10.39 4.65 -11.52
C ILE A 334 8.96 5.10 -11.23
N ASP A 335 8.62 6.30 -11.71
CA ASP A 335 7.30 6.90 -11.61
C ASP A 335 6.88 7.14 -10.14
N GLU A 336 5.64 6.82 -9.77
CA GLU A 336 5.15 6.91 -8.40
C GLU A 336 4.82 5.53 -7.83
N VAL A 337 4.79 5.40 -6.51
CA VAL A 337 4.63 4.11 -5.84
C VAL A 337 3.61 4.24 -4.72
N HIS A 338 2.57 3.38 -4.77
CA HIS A 338 1.61 3.19 -3.67
C HIS A 338 0.92 4.48 -3.22
N THR A 339 0.68 5.38 -4.16
CA THR A 339 -0.05 6.62 -3.92
C THR A 339 -1.56 6.40 -4.12
N PRO A 340 -2.40 7.34 -3.65
CA PRO A 340 -3.84 7.34 -3.96
C PRO A 340 -4.17 7.45 -5.47
N ASP A 341 -3.23 7.90 -6.32
CA ASP A 341 -3.45 8.00 -7.77
C ASP A 341 -3.03 6.73 -8.51
N SER A 342 -1.99 6.02 -8.02
CA SER A 342 -1.50 4.76 -8.60
C SER A 342 -2.19 3.50 -8.04
N SER A 343 -2.89 3.63 -6.92
CA SER A 343 -3.29 2.49 -6.09
C SER A 343 -4.65 2.69 -5.44
N ARG A 344 -5.38 1.60 -5.26
CA ARG A 344 -6.63 1.60 -4.48
C ARG A 344 -6.35 1.18 -3.04
N TYR A 345 -6.88 1.97 -2.12
CA TYR A 345 -6.84 1.69 -0.68
C TYR A 345 -8.24 1.58 -0.11
N TRP A 346 -8.47 0.53 0.68
CA TRP A 346 -9.67 0.39 1.51
C TRP A 346 -9.34 0.49 2.99
N ILE A 347 -10.34 0.88 3.79
CA ILE A 347 -10.24 0.80 5.25
C ILE A 347 -10.33 -0.67 5.68
N ALA A 348 -9.30 -1.17 6.38
CA ALA A 348 -9.19 -2.60 6.68
C ALA A 348 -10.29 -3.10 7.61
N ASN A 349 -10.62 -2.30 8.63
CA ASN A 349 -11.53 -2.72 9.70
C ASN A 349 -12.97 -2.90 9.23
N SER A 350 -13.42 -2.16 8.21
CA SER A 350 -14.79 -2.26 7.69
C SER A 350 -14.95 -3.28 6.56
N TYR A 351 -13.85 -3.77 5.97
CA TYR A 351 -13.90 -4.62 4.78
C TYR A 351 -14.70 -5.92 4.98
N ASN A 352 -14.41 -6.69 6.04
CA ASN A 352 -15.03 -8.01 6.22
C ASN A 352 -16.55 -7.93 6.41
N GLU A 353 -17.01 -7.02 7.27
CA GLU A 353 -18.45 -6.79 7.51
C GLU A 353 -19.15 -6.33 6.23
N ARG A 354 -18.57 -5.35 5.54
CA ARG A 354 -19.15 -4.82 4.29
C ARG A 354 -19.20 -5.88 3.20
N PHE A 355 -18.15 -6.68 3.05
CA PHE A 355 -18.10 -7.78 2.09
C PHE A 355 -19.17 -8.84 2.37
N GLN A 356 -19.34 -9.27 3.63
CA GLN A 356 -20.36 -10.23 4.03
C GLN A 356 -21.79 -9.71 3.78
N ASN A 357 -21.99 -8.41 3.92
CA ASN A 357 -23.27 -7.74 3.66
C ASN A 357 -23.47 -7.33 2.19
N GLY A 358 -22.55 -7.67 1.29
CA GLY A 358 -22.63 -7.30 -0.13
C GLY A 358 -22.49 -5.80 -0.41
N LEU A 359 -21.89 -5.05 0.51
CA LEU A 359 -21.64 -3.62 0.40
C LEU A 359 -20.26 -3.34 -0.21
N GLU A 360 -20.13 -2.22 -0.92
CA GLU A 360 -18.82 -1.75 -1.41
C GLU A 360 -17.88 -1.46 -0.24
N PRO A 361 -16.61 -1.86 -0.27
CA PRO A 361 -15.63 -1.49 0.74
C PRO A 361 -15.49 0.04 0.86
N GLU A 362 -15.16 0.51 2.05
CA GLU A 362 -14.86 1.93 2.25
C GLU A 362 -13.55 2.30 1.56
N ASN A 363 -13.66 3.15 0.54
CA ASN A 363 -12.53 3.68 -0.21
C ASN A 363 -12.26 5.14 0.15
N VAL A 364 -10.99 5.53 0.03
CA VAL A 364 -10.53 6.90 0.28
C VAL A 364 -10.08 7.58 -1.02
N ASP A 365 -10.15 6.87 -2.14
CA ASP A 365 -9.74 7.35 -3.45
C ASP A 365 -10.75 8.35 -4.08
N LYS A 366 -10.43 8.78 -5.30
CA LYS A 366 -11.18 9.76 -6.09
C LYS A 366 -12.49 9.25 -6.72
N GLU A 367 -13.00 8.06 -6.38
CA GLU A 367 -14.21 7.53 -7.03
C GLU A 367 -15.44 8.40 -6.78
N PHE A 368 -15.56 9.03 -5.60
CA PHE A 368 -16.69 9.94 -5.33
C PHE A 368 -16.67 11.20 -6.20
N LEU A 369 -15.48 11.72 -6.56
CA LEU A 369 -15.35 12.81 -7.53
C LEU A 369 -15.85 12.33 -8.91
N ARG A 370 -15.47 11.12 -9.32
CA ARG A 370 -15.92 10.54 -10.61
C ARG A 370 -17.44 10.37 -10.67
N LEU A 371 -18.03 9.87 -9.58
CA LEU A 371 -19.48 9.70 -9.48
C LEU A 371 -20.20 11.04 -9.57
N TRP A 372 -19.71 12.06 -8.85
CA TRP A 372 -20.26 13.41 -8.95
C TRP A 372 -20.29 13.91 -10.41
N PHE A 373 -19.18 13.81 -11.16
CA PHE A 373 -19.18 14.22 -12.56
C PHE A 373 -20.14 13.38 -13.42
N LYS A 374 -20.20 12.05 -13.25
CA LYS A 374 -21.15 11.20 -13.99
C LYS A 374 -22.61 11.55 -13.73
N ASP A 375 -22.93 12.01 -12.53
CA ASP A 375 -24.29 12.36 -12.13
C ASP A 375 -24.69 13.77 -12.60
N HIS A 376 -23.72 14.62 -12.97
CA HIS A 376 -23.95 16.03 -13.30
C HIS A 376 -23.59 16.41 -14.75
N CYS A 377 -22.93 15.53 -15.50
CA CYS A 377 -22.59 15.74 -16.92
C CYS A 377 -22.28 14.41 -17.63
N ASN A 378 -22.14 14.43 -18.96
CA ASN A 378 -21.49 13.36 -19.70
C ASN A 378 -19.99 13.68 -19.85
N PRO A 379 -19.11 13.14 -18.98
CA PRO A 379 -17.71 13.57 -18.96
C PRO A 379 -16.92 13.22 -20.23
N TYR A 380 -17.42 12.28 -21.04
CA TYR A 380 -16.80 11.82 -22.27
C TYR A 380 -17.19 12.64 -23.51
N GLU A 381 -18.39 13.22 -23.51
CA GLU A 381 -18.95 13.88 -24.71
C GLU A 381 -19.11 15.39 -24.52
N ASP A 382 -19.36 15.87 -23.30
CA ASP A 382 -19.63 17.27 -23.06
C ASP A 382 -18.39 18.13 -23.30
N GLY A 383 -18.50 19.15 -24.14
CA GLY A 383 -17.37 20.03 -24.46
C GLY A 383 -16.80 20.77 -23.25
N VAL A 384 -17.67 21.16 -22.30
CA VAL A 384 -17.30 21.85 -21.05
C VAL A 384 -17.87 21.07 -19.87
N LEU A 385 -17.03 20.81 -18.87
CA LEU A 385 -17.47 20.17 -17.63
C LEU A 385 -17.88 21.23 -16.60
N PRO A 386 -18.86 20.94 -15.72
CA PRO A 386 -19.14 21.81 -14.58
C PRO A 386 -17.94 21.83 -13.61
N ASP A 387 -17.75 22.95 -12.91
CA ASP A 387 -16.72 23.02 -11.88
C ASP A 387 -17.07 22.11 -10.69
N ALA A 388 -16.07 21.40 -10.18
CA ALA A 388 -16.24 20.60 -8.97
C ALA A 388 -16.56 21.52 -7.77
N PRO A 389 -17.59 21.22 -6.95
CA PRO A 389 -17.93 22.01 -5.78
C PRO A 389 -16.75 22.15 -4.82
N ALA A 390 -16.58 23.32 -4.21
CA ALA A 390 -15.47 23.59 -3.30
C ALA A 390 -15.38 22.58 -2.14
N ASP A 391 -16.52 22.18 -1.55
CA ASP A 391 -16.52 21.18 -0.47
C ASP A 391 -16.10 19.79 -0.98
N LEU A 392 -16.41 19.44 -2.23
CA LEU A 392 -15.98 18.19 -2.86
C LEU A 392 -14.45 18.17 -3.06
N VAL A 393 -13.89 19.31 -3.50
CA VAL A 393 -12.44 19.51 -3.64
C VAL A 393 -11.74 19.45 -2.27
N CYS A 394 -12.31 20.10 -1.26
CA CYS A 394 -11.75 20.10 0.10
C CYS A 394 -11.80 18.70 0.73
N GLU A 395 -12.89 17.97 0.53
CA GLU A 395 -13.02 16.58 0.97
C GLU A 395 -11.96 15.69 0.31
N LEU A 396 -11.71 15.86 -0.99
CA LEU A 396 -10.67 15.10 -1.68
C LEU A 396 -9.28 15.44 -1.15
N ALA A 397 -8.95 16.72 -0.96
CA ALA A 397 -7.68 17.13 -0.38
C ALA A 397 -7.46 16.51 1.00
N TRP A 398 -8.49 16.53 1.85
CA TRP A 398 -8.44 15.88 3.16
C TRP A 398 -8.18 14.38 3.05
N ARG A 399 -8.90 13.67 2.17
CA ARG A 399 -8.71 12.22 1.96
C ARG A 399 -7.30 11.86 1.51
N TYR A 400 -6.71 12.68 0.64
CA TYR A 400 -5.31 12.52 0.21
C TYR A 400 -4.34 12.68 1.39
N ILE A 401 -4.51 13.73 2.20
CA ILE A 401 -3.71 13.96 3.40
C ILE A 401 -3.90 12.82 4.40
N PHE A 402 -5.13 12.40 4.64
CA PHE A 402 -5.46 11.28 5.52
C PHE A 402 -4.76 9.98 5.09
N LEU A 403 -4.78 9.67 3.78
CA LEU A 403 -4.06 8.50 3.27
C LEU A 403 -2.56 8.62 3.49
N TYR A 404 -1.96 9.78 3.21
CA TYR A 404 -0.55 10.01 3.50
C TYR A 404 -0.22 9.81 4.98
N GLU A 405 -0.98 10.44 5.89
CA GLU A 405 -0.74 10.34 7.33
C GLU A 405 -0.92 8.89 7.82
N THR A 406 -1.88 8.16 7.26
CA THR A 406 -2.14 6.76 7.60
C THR A 406 -1.05 5.83 7.07
N ILE A 407 -0.66 5.99 5.79
CA ILE A 407 0.37 5.18 5.12
C ILE A 407 1.73 5.40 5.77
N THR A 408 2.11 6.66 6.02
CA THR A 408 3.46 7.00 6.47
C THR A 408 3.61 7.04 7.99
N LYS A 409 2.48 7.02 8.73
CA LYS A 409 2.40 7.29 10.17
C LYS A 409 3.06 8.62 10.58
N SER A 410 3.14 9.56 9.64
CA SER A 410 3.74 10.88 9.81
C SER A 410 2.68 11.96 9.63
N LYS A 411 2.73 13.02 10.45
CA LYS A 411 1.80 14.16 10.32
C LYS A 411 2.13 14.93 9.03
N PHE A 412 1.10 15.31 8.27
CA PHE A 412 1.26 16.13 7.09
C PHE A 412 1.61 17.57 7.47
N GLU A 413 2.72 18.06 6.92
CA GLU A 413 3.22 19.40 7.14
C GLU A 413 2.62 20.35 6.08
N MET A 414 1.78 21.28 6.55
CA MET A 414 1.22 22.32 5.70
C MET A 414 2.32 23.30 5.29
N PRO A 415 2.55 23.52 3.98
CA PRO A 415 3.54 24.47 3.54
C PRO A 415 3.13 25.90 3.89
N LEU A 416 4.11 26.73 4.27
CA LEU A 416 3.90 28.16 4.45
C LEU A 416 3.55 28.81 3.11
N MET A 417 2.52 29.65 3.10
CA MET A 417 2.08 30.40 1.91
C MET A 417 2.69 31.81 1.87
N GLU A 418 3.97 31.94 2.21
CA GLU A 418 4.68 33.22 2.25
C GLU A 418 5.13 33.69 0.86
N GLU A 419 5.34 32.76 -0.07
CA GLU A 419 5.75 33.02 -1.45
C GLU A 419 4.96 32.16 -2.44
N PRO A 420 4.87 32.56 -3.73
CA PRO A 420 4.27 31.73 -4.77
C PRO A 420 4.97 30.37 -4.87
N ILE A 421 4.19 29.29 -4.93
CA ILE A 421 4.72 27.91 -4.94
C ILE A 421 5.70 27.68 -6.11
N HIS A 422 5.43 28.29 -7.26
CA HIS A 422 6.30 28.18 -8.44
C HIS A 422 7.69 28.81 -8.22
N ASP A 423 7.78 29.93 -7.51
CA ASP A 423 9.04 30.62 -7.23
C ASP A 423 9.89 29.82 -6.23
N ARG A 424 9.25 29.33 -5.16
CA ARG A 424 9.86 28.39 -4.20
C ARG A 424 10.47 27.18 -4.90
N ILE A 425 9.68 26.52 -5.76
CA ILE A 425 10.12 25.36 -6.53
C ILE A 425 11.29 25.73 -7.46
N SER A 426 11.19 26.85 -8.17
CA SER A 426 12.25 27.31 -9.09
C SER A 426 13.58 27.50 -8.35
N GLN A 427 13.55 28.16 -7.20
CA GLN A 427 14.75 28.39 -6.38
C GLN A 427 15.34 27.08 -5.84
N ASN A 428 14.48 26.18 -5.32
CA ASN A 428 14.90 24.89 -4.77
C ASN A 428 15.54 24.00 -5.84
N VAL A 429 14.92 23.90 -7.02
CA VAL A 429 15.42 23.11 -8.14
C VAL A 429 16.73 23.68 -8.68
N ALA A 430 16.83 25.00 -8.85
CA ALA A 430 18.06 25.64 -9.33
C ALA A 430 19.25 25.35 -8.42
N ARG A 431 19.07 25.46 -7.09
CA ARG A 431 20.11 25.13 -6.11
C ARG A 431 20.51 23.67 -6.15
N ALA A 432 19.53 22.77 -6.26
CA ALA A 432 19.78 21.34 -6.29
C ALA A 432 20.52 20.90 -7.56
N LEU A 433 20.12 21.39 -8.74
CA LEU A 433 20.81 21.07 -9.99
C LEU A 433 22.24 21.60 -10.01
N ALA A 434 22.48 22.81 -9.47
CA ALA A 434 23.83 23.36 -9.35
C ALA A 434 24.75 22.52 -8.43
N SER A 435 24.19 21.76 -7.49
CA SER A 435 24.95 20.85 -6.61
C SER A 435 25.22 19.47 -7.22
N LEU A 436 24.53 19.13 -8.31
CA LEU A 436 24.65 17.85 -9.02
C LEU A 436 25.53 17.92 -10.28
N GLN A 437 25.91 19.14 -10.67
CA GLN A 437 26.91 19.46 -11.71
C GLN A 437 28.29 19.54 -11.07
#